data_AF-A0A6P0RPN9-F1
#
_entry.id   AF-A0A6P0RPN9-F1
#
_cell.length_a   1.000
_cell.length_b   1.000
_cell.length_c   1.000
_cell.angle_alpha   90.00
_cell.angle_beta   90.00
_cell.angle_gamma   90.00
#
_symmetry.space_group_name_H-M   'P 1'
#
loop_
_entity.id
_entity.type
_entity.pdbx_description
1 polymer ?
#
loop_
_entity_poly.entity_id
_entity_poly.type
_entity_poly.pdbx_seq_one_letter_code
_entity_poly.pdbx_strand_id
1 'polypeptide(L)'
;MKNQDDRLSRSLKLDDRLPKAPGEGMLVAIAPDVEAIPTLEVGVRAGAKVLVLNPQRDSIAQITEAIGKSRISSLHLVSHGVSGSISLGGTVLSLANIQQYRQQLLEWGVSEILIYGCNVATKPEFLQVFHKLTGANIAASTKKVGNPVNGGSWELETVIGEVKSLLAF
;
A
#
# COMPACT_ATOMS: atom_id res chain seq x y z
N MET A 1 -27.66 55.74 20.27
CA MET A 1 -27.96 55.24 21.64
C MET A 1 -28.38 53.78 21.53
N LYS A 2 -27.55 52.86 22.08
CA LYS A 2 -27.74 51.42 22.41
C LYS A 2 -28.02 50.45 21.22
N ASN A 3 -27.09 49.55 20.86
CA ASN A 3 -26.76 48.20 21.43
C ASN A 3 -27.95 47.21 21.29
N GLN A 4 -27.84 45.91 20.99
CA GLN A 4 -26.75 44.93 20.81
C GLN A 4 -27.41 43.63 20.27
N ASP A 5 -26.61 42.75 19.68
CA ASP A 5 -26.75 41.28 19.63
C ASP A 5 -28.14 40.63 19.41
N ASP A 6 -28.29 40.00 18.24
CA ASP A 6 -28.83 38.63 18.23
C ASP A 6 -28.14 37.80 17.14
N ARG A 7 -27.08 37.10 17.55
CA ARG A 7 -26.47 36.00 16.79
C ARG A 7 -27.31 34.76 17.05
N LEU A 8 -27.46 33.95 15.99
CA LEU A 8 -27.74 32.51 15.94
C LEU A 8 -29.16 32.11 15.48
N SER A 9 -29.28 31.85 14.18
CA SER A 9 -30.04 30.68 13.71
C SER A 9 -29.42 30.15 12.42
N ARG A 10 -28.66 29.07 12.61
CA ARG A 10 -28.02 28.25 11.58
C ARG A 10 -29.08 27.65 10.66
N SER A 11 -28.93 27.84 9.36
CA SER A 11 -29.41 26.88 8.36
C SER A 11 -28.43 26.85 7.18
N LEU A 12 -27.21 26.41 7.44
CA LEU A 12 -26.37 25.83 6.40
C LEU A 12 -26.97 24.48 6.05
N LYS A 13 -27.66 24.42 4.92
CA LYS A 13 -27.90 23.15 4.23
C LYS A 13 -26.50 22.58 3.98
N LEU A 14 -26.21 21.44 4.62
CA LEU A 14 -24.99 20.69 4.36
C LEU A 14 -25.09 20.22 2.91
N ASP A 15 -24.44 20.96 2.02
CA ASP A 15 -24.00 20.39 0.77
C ASP A 15 -23.04 19.24 1.14
N ASP A 16 -23.41 18.01 0.79
CA ASP A 16 -22.61 16.78 0.94
C ASP A 16 -21.36 16.77 0.03
N ARG A 17 -20.71 17.92 -0.12
CA ARG A 17 -19.46 18.12 -0.82
C ARG A 17 -18.54 19.01 -0.01
N LEU A 18 -18.34 18.63 1.25
CA LEU A 18 -17.03 18.87 1.85
C LEU A 18 -16.01 18.29 0.85
N PRO A 19 -15.04 19.07 0.34
CA PRO A 19 -13.92 18.47 -0.36
C PRO A 19 -13.33 17.47 0.63
N LYS A 20 -13.31 16.18 0.25
CA LYS A 20 -12.49 15.19 0.94
C LYS A 20 -11.11 15.86 1.04
N ALA A 21 -10.62 16.05 2.27
CA ALA A 21 -9.26 16.58 2.47
C ALA A 21 -8.32 15.87 1.49
N PRO A 22 -7.28 16.53 0.93
CA PRO A 22 -6.35 15.87 0.02
C PRO A 22 -5.57 14.80 0.81
N GLY A 23 -6.20 13.66 1.02
CA GLY A 23 -5.60 12.44 1.50
C GLY A 23 -4.87 11.85 0.31
N GLU A 24 -3.58 12.15 0.21
CA GLU A 24 -2.56 11.09 0.22
C GLU A 24 -3.03 9.78 -0.45
N GLY A 25 -2.69 9.60 -1.73
CA GLY A 25 -3.24 8.53 -2.57
C GLY A 25 -2.75 7.14 -2.16
N MET A 26 -3.66 6.17 -2.14
CA MET A 26 -3.34 4.75 -1.98
C MET A 26 -3.16 4.09 -3.34
N LEU A 27 -2.05 3.39 -3.55
CA LEU A 27 -1.81 2.53 -4.71
C LEU A 27 -1.77 1.07 -4.28
N VAL A 28 -2.63 0.22 -4.85
CA VAL A 28 -2.61 -1.24 -4.69
C VAL A 28 -2.03 -1.85 -5.96
N ALA A 29 -0.77 -2.29 -5.89
CA ALA A 29 -0.11 -3.02 -6.96
C ALA A 29 -0.30 -4.53 -6.76
N ILE A 30 -0.96 -5.19 -7.71
CA ILE A 30 -1.29 -6.61 -7.67
C ILE A 30 -0.39 -7.35 -8.65
N ALA A 31 0.36 -8.33 -8.14
CA ALA A 31 1.19 -9.21 -8.94
C ALA A 31 0.32 -10.07 -9.88
N PRO A 32 0.76 -10.32 -11.14
CA PRO A 32 -0.06 -10.99 -12.14
C PRO A 32 -0.29 -12.48 -11.88
N ASP A 33 0.55 -13.07 -11.03
CA ASP A 33 0.53 -14.49 -10.65
C ASP A 33 -0.29 -14.76 -9.37
N VAL A 34 -0.89 -13.72 -8.78
CA VAL A 34 -1.85 -13.86 -7.68
C VAL A 34 -3.21 -14.32 -8.23
N GLU A 35 -3.86 -15.24 -7.53
CA GLU A 35 -5.15 -15.77 -7.93
C GLU A 35 -6.31 -14.79 -7.69
N ALA A 36 -7.41 -14.99 -8.41
CA ALA A 36 -8.67 -14.27 -8.21
C ALA A 36 -8.55 -12.72 -8.27
N ILE A 37 -7.68 -12.19 -9.14
CA ILE A 37 -7.49 -10.74 -9.35
C ILE A 37 -8.82 -9.98 -9.49
N PRO A 38 -9.83 -10.42 -10.29
CA PRO A 38 -11.10 -9.69 -10.38
C PRO A 38 -11.82 -9.54 -9.04
N THR A 39 -11.71 -10.54 -8.15
CA THR A 39 -12.28 -10.47 -6.81
C THR A 39 -11.48 -9.52 -5.91
N LEU A 40 -10.15 -9.53 -6.03
CA LEU A 40 -9.28 -8.59 -5.30
C LEU A 40 -9.58 -7.16 -5.72
N GLU A 41 -9.69 -6.87 -7.02
CA GLU A 41 -10.01 -5.53 -7.52
C GLU A 41 -11.32 -4.99 -6.95
N VAL A 42 -12.35 -5.84 -6.85
CA VAL A 42 -13.65 -5.49 -6.24
C VAL A 42 -13.53 -5.29 -4.73
N GLY A 43 -12.66 -6.06 -4.06
CA GLY A 43 -12.45 -6.00 -2.61
C GLY A 43 -11.56 -4.84 -2.15
N VAL A 44 -10.83 -4.20 -3.06
CA VAL A 44 -9.97 -3.05 -2.73
C VAL A 44 -10.82 -1.89 -2.20
N ARG A 45 -10.33 -1.24 -1.14
CA ARG A 45 -10.96 -0.05 -0.55
C ARG A 45 -11.28 1.01 -1.61
N ALA A 46 -12.50 1.54 -1.54
CA ALA A 46 -12.96 2.64 -2.37
C ALA A 46 -12.01 3.86 -2.32
N GLY A 47 -11.63 4.35 -3.50
CA GLY A 47 -10.73 5.49 -3.66
C GLY A 47 -9.25 5.13 -3.80
N ALA A 48 -8.87 3.86 -3.61
CA ALA A 48 -7.54 3.39 -3.96
C ALA A 48 -7.39 3.28 -5.49
N LYS A 49 -6.17 3.50 -5.97
CA LYS A 49 -5.76 3.21 -7.35
C LYS A 49 -5.28 1.78 -7.41
N VAL A 50 -5.77 1.01 -8.38
CA VAL A 50 -5.33 -0.37 -8.57
C VAL A 50 -4.43 -0.44 -9.81
N LEU A 51 -3.32 -1.15 -9.67
CA LEU A 51 -2.39 -1.47 -10.74
C LEU A 51 -2.19 -2.99 -10.77
N VAL A 52 -2.77 -3.67 -11.76
CA VAL A 52 -2.38 -5.05 -12.07
C VAL A 52 -1.10 -5.01 -12.89
N LEU A 53 -0.04 -5.62 -12.37
CA LEU A 53 1.28 -5.61 -12.99
C LEU A 53 1.30 -6.46 -14.27
N ASN A 54 1.99 -5.99 -15.30
CA ASN A 54 2.20 -6.74 -16.52
C ASN A 54 3.37 -7.74 -16.32
N PRO A 55 3.17 -9.05 -16.55
CA PRO A 55 4.20 -10.07 -16.35
C PRO A 55 5.40 -9.95 -17.30
N GLN A 56 5.28 -9.21 -18.41
CA GLN A 56 6.32 -9.03 -19.41
C GLN A 56 7.21 -7.79 -19.16
N ARG A 57 6.99 -7.08 -18.05
CA ARG A 57 7.73 -5.86 -17.70
C ARG A 57 8.28 -6.00 -16.28
N ASP A 58 9.39 -5.32 -16.00
CA ASP A 58 9.92 -5.24 -14.63
C ASP A 58 8.90 -4.59 -13.69
N SER A 59 8.63 -5.22 -12.56
CA SER A 59 7.55 -4.82 -11.66
C SER A 59 7.90 -3.57 -10.86
N ILE A 60 9.16 -3.42 -10.48
CA ILE A 60 9.62 -2.24 -9.75
C ILE A 60 9.53 -1.01 -10.65
N ALA A 61 9.92 -1.13 -11.92
CA ALA A 61 9.77 -0.06 -12.91
C ALA A 61 8.30 0.36 -13.10
N GLN A 62 7.37 -0.60 -13.16
CA GLN A 62 5.93 -0.31 -13.28
C GLN A 62 5.38 0.42 -12.04
N ILE A 63 5.78 0.01 -10.84
CA ILE A 63 5.39 0.66 -9.59
C ILE A 63 5.96 2.07 -9.53
N THR A 64 7.25 2.26 -9.87
CA THR A 64 7.89 3.58 -9.94
C THR A 64 7.16 4.50 -10.93
N GLU A 65 6.80 4.01 -12.12
CA GLU A 65 6.04 4.76 -13.12
C GLU A 65 4.65 5.18 -12.58
N ALA A 66 3.95 4.27 -11.91
CA ALA A 66 2.62 4.54 -11.36
C ALA A 66 2.65 5.56 -10.22
N ILE A 67 3.64 5.48 -9.34
CA ILE A 67 3.89 6.45 -8.28
C ILE A 67 4.29 7.80 -8.89
N GLY A 68 5.17 7.85 -9.89
CA GLY A 68 5.58 9.12 -10.52
C GLY A 68 4.43 9.88 -11.19
N LYS A 69 3.38 9.18 -11.65
CA LYS A 69 2.19 9.78 -12.26
C LYS A 69 1.19 10.35 -11.26
N SER A 70 1.35 10.11 -9.97
CA SER A 70 0.31 10.38 -8.99
C SER A 70 0.88 10.60 -7.60
N ARG A 71 0.35 11.55 -6.84
CA ARG A 71 0.77 11.70 -5.45
C ARG A 71 0.26 10.52 -4.60
N ILE A 72 1.09 9.49 -4.46
CA ILE A 72 0.86 8.29 -3.64
C ILE A 72 1.56 8.48 -2.30
N SER A 73 0.85 8.20 -1.21
CA SER A 73 1.40 8.17 0.16
C SER A 73 1.63 6.75 0.63
N SER A 74 0.71 5.83 0.31
CA SER A 74 0.78 4.43 0.73
C SER A 74 0.79 3.51 -0.47
N LEU A 75 1.77 2.62 -0.49
CA LEU A 75 1.90 1.55 -1.47
C LEU A 75 1.49 0.23 -0.82
N HIS A 76 0.56 -0.47 -1.46
CA HIS A 76 0.06 -1.77 -1.04
C HIS A 76 0.48 -2.79 -2.10
N LEU A 77 1.31 -3.75 -1.71
CA LEU A 77 1.83 -4.79 -2.60
C LEU A 77 1.09 -6.09 -2.34
N VAL A 78 0.32 -6.57 -3.31
CA VAL A 78 -0.40 -7.85 -3.25
C VAL A 78 0.36 -8.87 -4.07
N SER A 79 0.93 -9.88 -3.41
CA SER A 79 1.96 -10.72 -4.01
C SER A 79 2.00 -12.10 -3.38
N HIS A 80 2.62 -13.07 -4.07
CA HIS A 80 3.14 -14.23 -3.36
C HIS A 80 4.32 -13.81 -2.47
N GLY A 81 4.58 -14.57 -1.42
CA GLY A 81 5.63 -14.27 -0.46
C GLY A 81 6.21 -15.55 0.14
N VAL A 82 7.49 -15.46 0.51
CA VAL A 82 8.18 -16.44 1.34
C VAL A 82 9.09 -15.70 2.32
N SER A 83 9.74 -16.44 3.21
CA SER A 83 10.62 -15.87 4.24
C SER A 83 11.68 -14.91 3.66
N GLY A 84 11.51 -13.60 3.89
CA GLY A 84 12.45 -12.58 3.45
C GLY A 84 12.41 -12.19 1.96
N SER A 85 11.34 -12.52 1.22
CA SER A 85 11.18 -12.06 -0.16
C SER A 85 9.71 -11.97 -0.61
N ILE A 86 9.48 -11.16 -1.65
CA ILE A 86 8.19 -11.01 -2.32
C ILE A 86 8.33 -11.33 -3.81
N SER A 87 7.30 -11.97 -4.38
CA SER A 87 7.21 -12.25 -5.83
C SER A 87 6.14 -11.37 -6.45
N LEU A 88 6.55 -10.38 -7.24
CA LEU A 88 5.66 -9.49 -7.98
C LEU A 88 5.43 -10.01 -9.41
N GLY A 89 5.24 -11.32 -9.56
CA GLY A 89 5.22 -12.00 -10.85
C GLY A 89 6.61 -12.15 -11.45
N GLY A 90 6.96 -11.31 -12.42
CA GLY A 90 8.25 -11.40 -13.13
C GLY A 90 9.46 -10.96 -12.30
N THR A 91 9.23 -10.28 -11.17
CA THR A 91 10.29 -9.75 -10.30
C THR A 91 10.17 -10.34 -8.90
N VAL A 92 11.20 -11.04 -8.44
CA VAL A 92 11.35 -11.41 -7.02
C VAL A 92 12.22 -10.37 -6.34
N LEU A 93 11.72 -9.68 -5.31
CA LEU A 93 12.50 -8.72 -4.53
C LEU A 93 12.93 -9.35 -3.20
N SER A 94 14.22 -9.29 -2.91
CA SER A 94 14.84 -9.90 -1.72
C SER A 94 16.13 -9.16 -1.33
N LEU A 95 16.75 -9.55 -0.21
CA LEU A 95 18.07 -9.01 0.16
C LEU A 95 19.16 -9.20 -0.91
N ALA A 96 19.07 -10.25 -1.72
CA ALA A 96 20.08 -10.55 -2.73
C ALA A 96 20.11 -9.52 -3.86
N ASN A 97 18.99 -8.85 -4.16
CA ASN A 97 18.87 -7.97 -5.31
C ASN A 97 18.26 -6.59 -5.01
N ILE A 98 17.80 -6.31 -3.78
CA ILE A 98 17.19 -5.03 -3.44
C ILE A 98 18.09 -3.82 -3.73
N GLN A 99 19.42 -3.98 -3.65
CA GLN A 99 20.36 -2.91 -4.00
C GLN A 99 20.41 -2.61 -5.50
N GLN A 100 20.06 -3.57 -6.36
CA GLN A 100 19.97 -3.35 -7.82
C GLN A 100 18.84 -2.38 -8.16
N TYR A 101 17.77 -2.40 -7.36
CA TYR A 101 16.61 -1.52 -7.49
C TYR A 101 16.72 -0.21 -6.71
N ARG A 102 17.88 0.08 -6.10
CA ARG A 102 18.07 1.18 -5.15
C ARG A 102 17.56 2.53 -5.65
N GLN A 103 17.89 2.92 -6.89
CA GLN A 103 17.48 4.20 -7.45
C GLN A 103 15.95 4.31 -7.55
N GLN A 104 15.31 3.30 -8.14
CA GLN A 104 13.86 3.24 -8.31
C GLN A 104 13.12 3.22 -6.97
N LEU A 105 13.65 2.50 -5.97
CA LEU A 105 13.04 2.40 -4.64
C LEU A 105 13.15 3.71 -3.85
N LEU A 106 14.23 4.48 -4.04
CA LEU A 106 14.37 5.82 -3.46
C LEU A 106 13.39 6.81 -4.09
N GLU A 107 13.10 6.65 -5.39
CA GLU A 107 12.15 7.51 -6.12
C GLU A 107 10.69 7.32 -5.70
N TRP A 108 10.34 6.23 -5.02
CA TRP A 108 8.97 5.98 -4.61
C TRP A 108 8.45 7.07 -3.67
N GLY A 109 9.26 7.54 -2.71
CA GLY A 109 8.87 8.66 -1.83
C GLY A 109 7.55 8.47 -1.07
N VAL A 110 7.06 7.23 -0.96
CA VAL A 110 5.86 6.85 -0.20
C VAL A 110 6.20 6.82 1.29
N SER A 111 5.26 7.20 2.14
CA SER A 111 5.45 7.17 3.59
C SER A 111 5.31 5.76 4.15
N GLU A 112 4.50 4.91 3.50
CA GLU A 112 4.16 3.58 4.01
C GLU A 112 4.09 2.54 2.89
N ILE A 113 4.59 1.33 3.17
CA ILE A 113 4.51 0.16 2.29
C ILE A 113 3.89 -1.00 3.06
N LEU A 114 2.75 -1.49 2.58
CA LEU A 114 2.01 -2.60 3.18
C LEU A 114 2.09 -3.80 2.23
N ILE A 115 2.59 -4.93 2.73
CA ILE A 115 2.92 -6.11 1.93
C ILE A 115 1.96 -7.25 2.27
N TYR A 116 1.02 -7.52 1.37
CA TYR A 116 0.09 -8.65 1.40
C TYR A 116 0.74 -9.87 0.73
N GLY A 117 1.75 -10.43 1.39
CA GLY A 117 2.44 -11.63 0.94
C GLY A 117 2.65 -12.62 2.09
N CYS A 118 2.48 -13.91 1.80
CA CYS A 118 2.59 -14.95 2.82
C CYS A 118 3.99 -15.00 3.45
N ASN A 119 4.07 -15.04 4.78
CA ASN A 119 5.28 -15.34 5.55
C ASN A 119 6.50 -14.41 5.30
N VAL A 120 6.32 -13.26 4.64
CA VAL A 120 7.42 -12.35 4.27
C VAL A 120 8.17 -11.89 5.51
N ALA A 121 7.44 -11.62 6.60
CA ALA A 121 7.99 -11.09 7.84
C ALA A 121 8.64 -12.12 8.77
N THR A 122 8.66 -13.41 8.38
CA THR A 122 9.32 -14.45 9.18
C THR A 122 10.83 -14.25 9.33
N LYS A 123 11.44 -13.46 8.42
CA LYS A 123 12.81 -12.97 8.52
C LYS A 123 12.82 -11.44 8.39
N PRO A 124 13.13 -10.70 9.46
CA PRO A 124 12.94 -9.24 9.49
C PRO A 124 13.98 -8.48 8.66
N GLU A 125 15.12 -9.08 8.31
CA GLU A 125 16.26 -8.39 7.69
C GLU A 125 15.89 -7.76 6.35
N PHE A 126 15.12 -8.47 5.52
CA PHE A 126 14.61 -7.94 4.26
C PHE A 126 13.77 -6.68 4.48
N LEU A 127 12.80 -6.75 5.40
CA LEU A 127 11.92 -5.62 5.70
C LEU A 127 12.69 -4.44 6.31
N GLN A 128 13.70 -4.69 7.14
CA GLN A 128 14.55 -3.65 7.72
C GLN A 128 15.39 -2.93 6.65
N VAL A 129 15.98 -3.68 5.70
CA VAL A 129 16.71 -3.07 4.59
C VAL A 129 15.75 -2.31 3.68
N PHE A 130 14.54 -2.84 3.45
CA PHE A 130 13.53 -2.17 2.64
C PHE A 130 13.05 -0.85 3.26
N HIS A 131 12.77 -0.86 4.57
CA HIS A 131 12.48 0.33 5.37
C HIS A 131 13.60 1.36 5.28
N LYS A 132 14.85 0.96 5.55
CA LYS A 132 16.00 1.88 5.49
C LYS A 132 16.24 2.45 4.10
N LEU A 133 15.97 1.68 3.06
CA LEU A 133 16.23 2.08 1.68
C LEU A 133 15.15 3.03 1.16
N THR A 134 13.88 2.76 1.46
CA THR A 134 12.76 3.58 0.97
C THR A 134 12.44 4.76 1.90
N GLY A 135 12.82 4.66 3.18
CA GLY A 135 12.37 5.57 4.23
C GLY A 135 10.92 5.34 4.68
N ALA A 136 10.21 4.38 4.07
CA ALA A 136 8.81 4.12 4.35
C ALA A 136 8.63 3.21 5.56
N ASN A 137 7.57 3.42 6.34
CA ASN A 137 7.15 2.46 7.36
C ASN A 137 6.58 1.21 6.69
N ILE A 138 6.85 0.04 7.24
CA ILE A 138 6.53 -1.24 6.60
C ILE A 138 5.54 -2.02 7.45
N ALA A 139 4.48 -2.56 6.84
CA ALA A 139 3.64 -3.61 7.43
C ALA A 139 3.70 -4.87 6.57
N ALA A 140 3.81 -6.05 7.20
CA ALA A 140 3.81 -7.35 6.54
C ALA A 140 3.32 -8.45 7.49
N SER A 141 3.14 -9.68 6.98
CA SER A 141 2.70 -10.82 7.78
C SER A 141 3.78 -11.91 7.92
N THR A 142 3.79 -12.57 9.07
CA THR A 142 4.53 -13.82 9.33
C THR A 142 3.70 -15.06 8.97
N LYS A 143 2.43 -14.87 8.58
CA LYS A 143 1.45 -15.93 8.31
C LYS A 143 0.97 -15.87 6.85
N LYS A 144 0.02 -16.75 6.53
CA LYS A 144 -0.70 -16.69 5.25
C LYS A 144 -1.57 -15.44 5.19
N VAL A 145 -1.45 -14.71 4.08
CA VAL A 145 -2.31 -13.56 3.78
C VAL A 145 -3.35 -13.97 2.75
N GLY A 146 -4.60 -13.54 2.90
CA GLY A 146 -5.64 -13.78 1.92
C GLY A 146 -7.00 -14.13 2.52
N ASN A 147 -7.84 -14.77 1.70
CA ASN A 147 -9.20 -15.15 2.08
C ASN A 147 -9.21 -16.08 3.32
N PRO A 148 -9.96 -15.74 4.39
CA PRO A 148 -10.14 -16.58 5.57
C PRO A 148 -10.65 -18.00 5.30
N VAL A 149 -11.47 -18.19 4.26
CA VAL A 149 -11.96 -19.51 3.84
C VAL A 149 -10.80 -20.41 3.40
N ASN A 150 -9.70 -19.83 2.89
CA ASN A 150 -8.49 -20.54 2.48
C ASN A 150 -7.41 -20.54 3.59
N GLY A 151 -7.76 -20.12 4.81
CA GLY A 151 -6.86 -20.09 5.96
C GLY A 151 -5.87 -18.91 5.99
N GLY A 152 -6.15 -17.83 5.24
CA GLY A 152 -5.41 -16.56 5.32
C GLY A 152 -6.10 -15.51 6.19
N SER A 153 -5.43 -14.40 6.44
CA SER A 153 -6.07 -13.17 6.92
C SER A 153 -5.56 -11.97 6.13
N TRP A 154 -6.24 -10.83 6.18
CA TRP A 154 -5.71 -9.58 5.59
C TRP A 154 -4.87 -8.77 6.58
N GLU A 155 -4.58 -9.36 7.75
CA GLU A 155 -3.83 -8.72 8.84
C GLU A 155 -2.33 -8.71 8.53
N LEU A 156 -1.69 -7.60 8.89
CA LEU A 156 -0.25 -7.39 8.75
C LEU A 156 0.33 -7.10 10.13
N GLU A 157 0.68 -8.14 10.86
CA GLU A 157 1.02 -8.07 12.29
C GLU A 157 2.47 -7.64 12.56
N THR A 158 3.34 -7.66 11.55
CA THR A 158 4.71 -7.15 11.69
C THR A 158 4.81 -5.75 11.15
N VAL A 159 5.24 -4.82 12.00
CA VAL A 159 5.40 -3.40 11.68
C VAL A 159 6.83 -2.94 11.94
N ILE A 160 7.41 -2.20 11.00
CA ILE A 160 8.67 -1.45 11.17
C ILE A 160 8.35 0.04 11.00
N GLY A 161 8.61 0.83 12.04
CA GLY A 161 8.20 2.23 12.11
C GLY A 161 6.77 2.39 12.65
N GLU A 162 6.02 3.37 12.13
CA GLU A 162 4.63 3.64 12.53
C GLU A 162 3.71 3.62 11.31
N VAL A 163 2.83 2.63 11.19
CA VAL A 163 1.90 2.50 10.05
C VAL A 163 0.53 3.02 10.46
N LYS A 164 0.03 4.03 9.74
CA LYS A 164 -1.27 4.70 9.96
C LYS A 164 -2.25 4.46 8.83
N SER A 165 -1.78 3.98 7.69
CA SER A 165 -2.63 3.66 6.55
C SER A 165 -3.60 2.55 6.88
N LEU A 166 -4.80 2.70 6.36
CA LEU A 166 -5.83 1.67 6.41
C LEU A 166 -5.45 0.52 5.45
N LEU A 167 -5.71 -0.73 5.83
CA LEU A 167 -5.40 -1.93 4.99
C LEU A 167 -6.17 -1.95 3.67
N ALA A 168 -5.62 -2.42 2.55
CA ALA A 168 -6.29 -2.41 1.24
C ALA A 168 -7.62 -3.18 1.19
N PHE A 169 -7.81 -4.17 2.07
CA PHE A 169 -8.95 -5.09 2.16
C PHE A 169 -9.58 -5.06 3.55
#